data_AF-A0A526Q4J2-F1
#
_entry.id   AF-A0A526Q4J2-F1
#
_cell.length_a   1.000
_cell.length_b   1.000
_cell.length_c   1.000
_cell.angle_alpha   90.00
_cell.angle_beta   90.00
_cell.angle_gamma   90.00
#
_symmetry.space_group_name_H-M   'P 1'
#
loop_
_entity.id
_entity.type
_entity.pdbx_description
1 polymer ?
#
loop_
_entity_poly.entity_id
_entity_poly.type
_entity_poly.pdbx_seq_one_letter_code
_entity_poly.pdbx_strand_id
1 'polypeptide(L)'
;MAAKETGTVVELTNLKEGFDWLTGEEARADFNATFAPYVLQYPGLEIRYDGMPVDPKASIERSHDFKTKSVVGATRVISDLSLKVIEWKSKVSARRIHFGGETGVVLGTLPANVTAPDYSFSVYAYSPFFQEVANANLLELDGLGDPD
;
A
#
# COMPACT_ATOMS: atom_id res chain seq x y z
N MET A 1 -36.21 -18.46 -1.86
CA MET A 1 -35.01 -19.14 -2.42
C MET A 1 -33.82 -18.23 -2.14
N ALA A 2 -32.77 -18.71 -1.47
CA ALA A 2 -31.59 -17.90 -1.19
C ALA A 2 -30.79 -17.68 -2.49
N ALA A 3 -30.33 -16.45 -2.73
CA ALA A 3 -29.52 -16.12 -3.89
C ALA A 3 -28.18 -16.87 -3.82
N LYS A 4 -27.69 -17.39 -4.94
CA LYS A 4 -26.37 -18.02 -5.03
C LYS A 4 -25.32 -16.92 -4.93
N GLU A 5 -24.57 -16.91 -3.83
CA GLU A 5 -23.54 -15.88 -3.62
C GLU A 5 -22.47 -15.97 -4.72
N THR A 6 -22.15 -14.83 -5.31
CA THR A 6 -21.11 -14.69 -6.34
C THR A 6 -19.84 -14.20 -5.68
N GLY A 7 -18.70 -14.81 -6.01
CA GLY A 7 -17.42 -14.37 -5.50
C GLY A 7 -16.28 -15.32 -5.89
N THR A 8 -15.09 -15.00 -5.41
CA THR A 8 -13.92 -15.84 -5.54
C THR A 8 -13.30 -16.02 -4.17
N VAL A 9 -13.06 -17.27 -3.78
CA VAL A 9 -12.30 -17.62 -2.59
C VAL A 9 -10.99 -18.20 -3.06
N VAL A 10 -9.89 -17.65 -2.55
CA VAL A 10 -8.54 -18.16 -2.78
C VAL A 10 -8.00 -18.60 -1.43
N GLU A 11 -7.51 -19.83 -1.37
CA GLU A 11 -6.85 -20.40 -0.20
C GLU A 11 -5.39 -20.69 -0.54
N LEU A 12 -4.48 -20.22 0.29
CA LEU A 12 -3.05 -20.50 0.20
C LEU A 12 -2.67 -21.40 1.38
N THR A 13 -2.12 -22.58 1.10
CA THR A 13 -1.70 -23.58 2.10
C THR A 13 -0.22 -23.91 1.93
N ASN A 14 0.36 -24.64 2.91
CA ASN A 14 1.79 -25.01 2.94
C ASN A 14 2.75 -23.81 2.95
N LEU A 15 2.44 -22.81 3.77
CA LEU A 15 3.31 -21.66 3.94
C LEU A 15 4.62 -22.09 4.67
N LYS A 16 5.75 -21.51 4.27
CA LYS A 16 7.09 -21.92 4.74
C LYS A 16 7.37 -21.57 6.22
N GLU A 17 6.70 -20.56 6.75
CA GLU A 17 6.97 -19.99 8.07
C GLU A 17 5.69 -19.87 8.92
N GLY A 18 5.86 -19.66 10.23
CA GLY A 18 4.76 -19.30 11.12
C GLY A 18 4.41 -17.82 10.97
N PHE A 19 3.11 -17.50 10.88
CA PHE A 19 2.63 -16.14 10.65
C PHE A 19 1.95 -15.54 11.88
N ASP A 20 2.41 -15.87 13.08
CA ASP A 20 1.81 -15.38 14.32
C ASP A 20 1.77 -13.84 14.39
N TRP A 21 2.74 -13.18 13.76
CA TRP A 21 2.83 -11.73 13.62
C TRP A 21 1.63 -11.10 12.89
N LEU A 22 0.94 -11.84 12.01
CA LEU A 22 -0.24 -11.36 11.28
C LEU A 22 -1.39 -10.98 12.23
N THR A 23 -1.46 -11.57 13.42
CA THR A 23 -2.52 -11.29 14.39
C THR A 23 -2.27 -10.01 15.22
N GLY A 24 -1.06 -9.44 15.12
CA GLY A 24 -0.66 -8.28 15.91
C GLY A 24 -1.31 -6.96 15.49
N GLU A 25 -1.34 -5.99 16.41
CA GLU A 25 -1.80 -4.63 16.12
C GLU A 25 -0.95 -3.93 15.06
N GLU A 26 0.35 -4.24 15.02
CA GLU A 26 1.30 -3.71 14.04
C GLU A 26 0.97 -4.19 12.61
N ALA A 27 0.67 -5.48 12.44
CA ALA A 27 0.19 -6.00 11.15
C ALA A 27 -1.11 -5.29 10.72
N ARG A 28 -2.05 -5.07 11.64
CA ARG A 28 -3.29 -4.32 11.33
C ARG A 28 -3.00 -2.88 10.88
N ALA A 29 -2.05 -2.20 11.52
CA ALA A 29 -1.62 -0.86 11.12
C ALA A 29 -1.00 -0.87 9.71
N ASP A 30 -0.18 -1.86 9.40
CA ASP A 30 0.44 -2.00 8.07
C ASP A 30 -0.57 -2.34 6.98
N PHE A 31 -1.57 -3.18 7.27
CA PHE A 31 -2.69 -3.45 6.37
C PHE A 31 -3.51 -2.17 6.12
N ASN A 32 -3.82 -1.40 7.18
CA ASN A 32 -4.47 -0.10 7.03
C ASN A 32 -3.67 0.82 6.12
N ALA A 33 -2.36 0.93 6.33
CA ALA A 33 -1.50 1.76 5.47
C ALA A 33 -1.43 1.24 4.04
N THR A 34 -1.30 -0.06 3.82
CA THR A 34 -1.18 -0.65 2.49
C THR A 34 -2.44 -0.46 1.65
N PHE A 35 -3.61 -0.69 2.25
CA PHE A 35 -4.90 -0.61 1.55
C PHE A 35 -5.55 0.78 1.61
N ALA A 36 -4.96 1.73 2.34
CA ALA A 36 -5.53 3.07 2.48
C ALA A 36 -5.86 3.77 1.15
N PRO A 37 -4.96 3.83 0.16
CA PRO A 37 -5.27 4.39 -1.15
C PRO A 37 -6.56 3.85 -1.75
N TYR A 38 -6.69 2.53 -1.71
CA TYR A 38 -7.75 1.81 -2.38
C TYR A 38 -9.09 2.03 -1.67
N VAL A 39 -9.14 1.88 -0.35
CA VAL A 39 -10.35 2.15 0.44
C VAL A 39 -10.76 3.63 0.39
N LEU A 40 -9.80 4.56 0.39
CA LEU A 40 -10.10 6.00 0.28
C LEU A 40 -10.62 6.38 -1.11
N GLN A 41 -10.15 5.72 -2.17
CA GLN A 41 -10.56 5.98 -3.55
C GLN A 41 -11.95 5.40 -3.86
N TYR A 42 -12.32 4.28 -3.24
CA TYR A 42 -13.58 3.58 -3.48
C TYR A 42 -14.46 3.54 -2.21
N PRO A 43 -15.26 4.59 -1.93
CA PRO A 43 -15.98 4.73 -0.66
C PRO A 43 -17.11 3.72 -0.41
N GLY A 44 -17.43 2.86 -1.40
CA GLY A 44 -18.37 1.74 -1.24
C GLY A 44 -17.69 0.37 -1.08
N LEU A 45 -16.36 0.33 -1.08
CA LEU A 45 -15.58 -0.88 -0.89
C LEU A 45 -15.31 -1.10 0.60
N GLU A 46 -15.52 -2.32 1.07
CA GLU A 46 -15.09 -2.77 2.39
C GLU A 46 -13.99 -3.81 2.24
N ILE A 47 -12.84 -3.57 2.88
CA ILE A 47 -11.80 -4.57 3.08
C ILE A 47 -11.82 -4.97 4.55
N ARG A 48 -11.83 -6.28 4.81
CA ARG A 48 -11.74 -6.82 6.17
C ARG A 48 -10.47 -7.63 6.32
N TYR A 49 -9.78 -7.42 7.43
CA TYR A 49 -8.62 -8.17 7.85
C TYR A 49 -8.88 -8.78 9.23
N ASP A 50 -8.75 -10.10 9.36
CA ASP A 50 -9.04 -10.82 10.61
C ASP A 50 -10.44 -10.48 11.19
N GLY A 51 -11.43 -10.39 10.30
CA GLY A 51 -12.81 -10.04 10.66
C GLY A 51 -13.04 -8.56 10.99
N MET A 52 -12.01 -7.72 11.08
CA MET A 52 -12.14 -6.28 11.36
C MET A 52 -12.02 -5.43 10.08
N PRO A 53 -12.78 -4.32 9.98
CA PRO A 53 -12.70 -3.44 8.83
C PRO A 53 -11.35 -2.71 8.79
N VAL A 54 -10.77 -2.63 7.59
CA VAL A 54 -9.67 -1.71 7.30
C VAL A 54 -10.29 -0.33 7.13
N ASP A 55 -10.10 0.55 8.13
CA ASP A 55 -10.62 1.92 8.14
C ASP A 55 -9.48 2.95 8.21
N PRO A 56 -8.91 3.32 7.05
CA PRO A 56 -7.88 4.34 6.99
C PRO A 56 -8.34 5.68 7.56
N LYS A 57 -9.62 6.05 7.40
CA LYS A 57 -10.11 7.38 7.84
C LYS A 57 -10.02 7.52 9.35
N ALA A 58 -10.29 6.44 10.09
CA ALA A 58 -10.11 6.42 11.54
C ALA A 58 -8.63 6.51 11.95
N SER A 59 -7.73 5.88 11.18
CA SER A 59 -6.29 5.79 11.47
C SER A 59 -5.44 6.97 11.00
N ILE A 60 -5.93 7.79 10.07
CA ILE A 60 -5.23 8.99 9.56
C ILE A 60 -5.18 10.06 10.65
N GLU A 61 -3.97 10.53 10.95
CA GLU A 61 -3.73 11.74 11.74
C GLU A 61 -3.72 12.97 10.83
N ARG A 62 -2.98 12.89 9.72
CA ARG A 62 -2.87 13.97 8.72
C ARG A 62 -2.67 13.39 7.34
N SER A 63 -3.21 14.05 6.32
CA SER A 63 -2.90 13.73 4.92
C SER A 63 -2.53 14.99 4.15
N HIS A 64 -1.55 14.88 3.26
CA HIS A 64 -1.13 15.97 2.39
C HIS A 64 -0.89 15.47 0.97
N ASP A 65 -1.56 16.11 0.00
CA ASP A 65 -1.39 15.86 -1.42
C ASP A 65 -0.44 16.91 -2.02
N PHE A 66 0.68 16.45 -2.58
CA PHE A 66 1.63 17.31 -3.27
C PHE A 66 1.20 17.53 -4.71
N LYS A 67 1.45 18.74 -5.22
CA LYS A 67 1.26 19.04 -6.65
C LYS A 67 2.11 18.11 -7.51
N THR A 68 1.54 17.68 -8.62
CA THR A 68 2.23 16.86 -9.63
C THR A 68 3.56 17.48 -10.01
N LYS A 69 4.61 16.66 -10.04
CA LYS A 69 5.96 17.08 -10.43
C LYS A 69 6.44 16.28 -11.63
N SER A 70 7.27 16.93 -12.43
CA SER A 70 8.02 16.23 -13.47
C SER A 70 9.36 15.74 -12.94
N VAL A 71 9.70 14.49 -13.22
CA VAL A 71 10.98 13.87 -12.90
C VAL A 71 11.70 13.54 -14.20
N VAL A 72 12.90 14.09 -14.37
CA VAL A 72 13.75 13.80 -15.53
C VAL A 72 14.58 12.56 -15.20
N GLY A 73 14.23 11.43 -15.82
CA GLY A 73 15.03 10.20 -15.77
C GLY A 73 16.08 10.16 -16.87
N ALA A 74 16.92 9.12 -16.85
CA ALA A 74 18.00 8.96 -17.83
C ALA A 74 17.49 8.74 -19.26
N THR A 75 16.35 8.08 -19.42
CA THR A 75 15.78 7.68 -20.73
C THR A 75 14.46 8.38 -21.06
N ARG A 76 13.78 8.95 -20.07
CA ARG A 76 12.49 9.63 -20.24
C ARG A 76 12.18 10.63 -19.13
N VAL A 77 11.26 11.53 -19.41
CA VAL A 77 10.65 12.44 -18.41
C VAL A 77 9.32 11.88 -17.97
N ILE A 78 9.11 11.72 -16.66
CA ILE A 78 7.82 11.38 -16.06
C ILE A 78 7.17 12.69 -15.65
N SER A 79 6.12 13.13 -16.34
CA SER A 79 5.50 14.44 -16.11
C SER A 79 4.28 14.41 -15.18
N ASP A 80 3.77 13.22 -14.86
CA ASP A 80 2.49 12.96 -14.21
C ASP A 80 2.61 12.32 -12.82
N LEU A 81 3.78 12.42 -12.19
CA LEU A 81 4.00 11.90 -10.84
C LEU A 81 3.22 12.72 -9.82
N SER A 82 2.24 12.09 -9.16
CA SER A 82 1.56 12.64 -7.99
C SER A 82 2.06 11.95 -6.72
N LEU A 83 2.15 12.71 -5.63
CA LEU A 83 2.62 12.23 -4.33
C LEU A 83 1.61 12.60 -3.25
N LYS A 84 1.28 11.63 -2.39
CA LYS A 84 0.47 11.84 -1.20
C LYS A 84 1.23 11.31 0.01
N VAL A 85 1.25 12.08 1.08
CA VAL A 85 1.81 11.64 2.36
C VAL A 85 0.67 11.53 3.36
N ILE A 86 0.61 10.38 4.04
CA ILE A 86 -0.35 10.15 5.12
C ILE A 86 0.45 9.87 6.39
N GLU A 87 0.18 10.67 7.42
CA GLU A 87 0.63 10.44 8.79
C GLU A 87 -0.45 9.67 9.55
N TRP A 88 -0.01 8.69 10.34
CA TRP A 88 -0.85 7.75 11.06
C TRP A 88 -0.89 8.06 12.55
N LYS A 89 -2.05 7.82 13.17
CA LYS A 89 -2.23 7.90 14.63
C LYS A 89 -1.46 6.80 15.37
N SER A 90 -1.48 5.61 14.79
CA SER A 90 -0.79 4.43 15.34
C SER A 90 0.59 4.31 14.72
N LYS A 91 1.52 3.68 15.47
CA LYS A 91 2.81 3.31 14.91
C LYS A 91 2.62 2.23 13.84
N VAL A 92 3.12 2.52 12.64
CA VAL A 92 3.34 1.53 11.58
C VAL A 92 4.73 0.91 11.75
N SER A 93 4.90 -0.34 11.33
CA SER A 93 6.16 -1.08 11.50
C SER A 93 7.32 -0.45 10.74
N ALA A 94 7.01 0.06 9.55
CA ALA A 94 7.97 0.64 8.64
C ALA A 94 7.37 1.83 7.89
N ARG A 95 8.19 2.86 7.69
CA ARG A 95 7.85 3.98 6.80
C ARG A 95 8.14 3.55 5.38
N ARG A 96 7.11 3.48 4.55
CA ARG A 96 7.22 2.98 3.18
C ARG A 96 6.76 4.00 2.15
N ILE A 97 7.33 3.91 0.96
CA ILE A 97 6.84 4.54 -0.26
C ILE A 97 6.12 3.45 -1.04
N HIS A 98 4.82 3.59 -1.15
CA HIS A 98 3.95 2.72 -1.93
C HIS A 98 3.83 3.30 -3.34
N PHE A 99 4.14 2.49 -4.35
CA PHE A 99 4.01 2.85 -5.75
C PHE A 99 2.70 2.31 -6.27
N GLY A 100 1.83 3.19 -6.77
CA GLY A 100 0.55 2.81 -7.33
C GLY A 100 0.40 3.20 -8.80
N GLY A 101 -0.42 2.44 -9.51
CA GLY A 101 -0.93 2.84 -10.82
C GLY A 101 -2.08 3.83 -10.70
N GLU A 102 -2.77 4.10 -11.81
CA GLU A 102 -3.93 5.03 -11.84
C GLU A 102 -5.13 4.55 -11.02
N THR A 103 -5.18 3.25 -10.70
CA THR A 103 -6.32 2.59 -10.02
C THR A 103 -6.27 2.67 -8.50
N GLY A 104 -5.19 3.22 -7.92
CA GLY A 104 -4.97 3.29 -6.48
C GLY A 104 -4.44 2.01 -5.84
N VAL A 105 -4.28 0.94 -6.62
CA VAL A 105 -3.68 -0.32 -6.15
C VAL A 105 -2.18 -0.12 -6.01
N VAL A 106 -1.63 -0.55 -4.86
CA VAL A 106 -0.19 -0.57 -4.62
C VAL A 106 0.43 -1.72 -5.43
N LEU A 107 1.35 -1.38 -6.32
CA LEU A 107 2.07 -2.26 -7.23
C LEU A 107 3.44 -2.68 -6.69
N GLY A 108 4.02 -1.87 -5.80
CA GLY A 108 5.34 -2.09 -5.21
C GLY A 108 5.53 -1.22 -3.98
N THR A 109 6.51 -1.56 -3.14
CA THR A 109 6.87 -0.71 -2.01
C THR A 109 8.37 -0.67 -1.79
N LEU A 110 8.88 0.49 -1.39
CA LEU A 110 10.26 0.66 -0.95
C LEU A 110 10.29 1.31 0.44
N PRO A 111 11.32 1.04 1.25
CA PRO A 111 11.52 1.77 2.49
C PRO A 111 11.73 3.26 2.19
N ALA A 112 11.08 4.12 2.97
CA ALA A 112 11.14 5.56 2.74
C ALA A 112 12.52 6.15 3.06
N ASN A 113 13.27 5.52 3.97
CA ASN A 113 14.62 5.95 4.40
C ASN A 113 14.69 7.43 4.85
N VAL A 114 13.60 7.92 5.44
CA VAL A 114 13.49 9.27 5.99
C VAL A 114 13.54 9.22 7.52
N THR A 115 14.51 9.93 8.09
CA THR A 115 14.62 10.13 9.53
C THR A 115 13.67 11.25 9.98
N ALA A 116 12.53 10.87 10.54
CA ALA A 116 11.57 11.78 11.16
C ALA A 116 11.16 11.21 12.53
N PRO A 117 11.88 11.52 13.62
CA PRO A 117 11.55 11.03 14.95
C PRO A 117 10.09 11.34 15.29
N ASP A 118 9.39 10.42 15.95
CA ASP A 118 8.00 10.55 16.42
C ASP A 118 6.90 10.61 15.35
N TYR A 119 7.24 10.64 14.05
CA TYR A 119 6.25 10.56 12.97
C TYR A 119 6.12 9.16 12.39
N SER A 120 4.91 8.64 12.34
CA SER A 120 4.55 7.43 11.59
C SER A 120 3.84 7.86 10.32
N PHE A 121 4.40 7.55 9.16
CA PHE A 121 3.82 7.98 7.88
C PHE A 121 4.10 6.98 6.76
N SER A 122 3.25 7.04 5.74
CA SER A 122 3.41 6.37 4.46
C SER A 122 3.35 7.40 3.33
N VAL A 123 4.16 7.17 2.30
CA VAL A 123 4.14 7.96 1.08
C VAL A 123 3.48 7.12 -0.01
N TYR A 124 2.62 7.73 -0.81
CA TYR A 124 2.00 7.10 -1.97
C TYR A 124 2.38 7.88 -3.21
N ALA A 125 2.98 7.19 -4.16
CA ALA A 125 3.42 7.74 -5.42
C ALA A 125 2.62 7.11 -6.55
N TYR A 126 1.98 7.94 -7.38
CA TYR A 126 1.18 7.47 -8.50
C TYR A 126 1.70 8.02 -9.82
N SER A 127 1.87 7.13 -10.79
CA SER A 127 2.17 7.44 -12.19
C SER A 127 1.96 6.16 -13.02
N PRO A 128 1.46 6.26 -14.27
CA PRO A 128 1.44 5.15 -15.23
C PRO A 128 2.80 4.45 -15.37
N PHE A 129 3.89 5.19 -15.16
CA PHE A 129 5.25 4.66 -15.11
C PHE A 129 5.38 3.42 -14.21
N PHE A 130 4.76 3.44 -13.01
CA PHE A 130 4.88 2.32 -12.08
C PHE A 130 4.16 1.07 -12.58
N GLN A 131 3.09 1.21 -13.35
CA GLN A 131 2.42 0.07 -13.97
C GLN A 131 3.31 -0.60 -15.01
N GLU A 132 4.02 0.17 -15.83
CA GLU A 132 4.96 -0.37 -16.81
C GLU A 132 6.12 -1.12 -16.13
N VAL A 133 6.68 -0.53 -15.08
CA VAL A 133 7.78 -1.14 -14.32
C VAL A 133 7.31 -2.42 -13.61
N ALA A 134 6.09 -2.45 -13.09
CA ALA A 134 5.51 -3.64 -12.47
C ALA A 134 5.26 -4.74 -13.50
N ASN A 135 4.72 -4.40 -14.68
CA ASN A 135 4.51 -5.35 -15.77
C ASN A 135 5.84 -5.94 -16.31
N ALA A 136 6.94 -5.20 -16.17
CA ALA A 136 8.29 -5.65 -16.50
C ALA A 136 8.95 -6.48 -15.38
N ASN A 137 8.25 -6.74 -14.26
CA ASN A 137 8.79 -7.36 -13.04
C ASN A 137 10.01 -6.62 -12.46
N LEU A 138 10.07 -5.29 -12.62
CA LEU A 138 11.16 -4.44 -12.14
C LEU A 138 10.80 -3.66 -10.86
N LEU A 139 9.56 -3.81 -10.37
CA LEU A 139 9.14 -3.25 -9.08
C LEU A 139 9.24 -4.35 -8.03
N GLU A 140 10.21 -4.21 -7.15
CA GLU A 140 10.30 -5.09 -5.99
C GLU A 140 9.16 -4.78 -5.02
N LEU A 141 8.40 -5.82 -4.69
CA LEU A 141 7.63 -5.88 -3.47
C LEU A 141 8.61 -6.38 -2.41
N ASP A 142 9.17 -5.43 -1.65
CA ASP A 142 10.00 -5.76 -0.49
C ASP A 142 9.28 -6.83 0.37
N GLY A 143 9.95 -7.97 0.57
CA GLY A 143 9.42 -9.14 1.28
C GLY A 143 8.95 -10.34 0.43
N LEU A 144 9.04 -10.29 -0.91
CA LEU A 144 8.75 -11.45 -1.79
C LEU A 144 9.96 -11.94 -2.59
N GLY A 145 11.14 -11.37 -2.33
CA GLY A 145 12.34 -11.50 -3.16
C GLY A 145 13.59 -12.00 -2.43
N ASP A 146 13.48 -12.77 -1.35
CA ASP A 146 14.62 -13.56 -0.88
C ASP A 146 14.60 -14.95 -1.55
N PRO A 147 15.41 -15.19 -2.58
CA PRO A 147 15.86 -16.53 -2.91
C PRO A 147 16.95 -16.94 -1.90
N ASP A 148 16.62 -18.01 -1.17
CA ASP A 148 17.46 -18.87 -0.31
C ASP A 148 18.11 -18.29 0.96
#